data_AF-A0AAE9AZ74-F1
#
_entry.id   AF-A0AAE9AZ74-F1
#
_cell.length_a   1.000
_cell.length_b   1.000
_cell.length_c   1.000
_cell.angle_alpha   90.00
_cell.angle_beta   90.00
_cell.angle_gamma   90.00
#
_symmetry.space_group_name_H-M   'P 1'
#
loop_
_entity.id
_entity.type
_entity.pdbx_description
1 polymer ?
#
loop_
_entity_poly.entity_id
_entity_poly.type
_entity_poly.pdbx_seq_one_letter_code
_entity_poly.pdbx_strand_id
1 'polypeptide(L)'
;MRRKAGLILLALAVFFAALSPLLRWYVFPRVAKVPANQYQDMVLEAKDATLLDYGTMTERTVPEVTIVQTLKGNVEASEKIEKTVGRDVVVWDGLSYVEGPGGEMVSKIPERYIFDAHTQEPVHAKDEMVDGDPVKRAGLEFKWPFLTEKRDYEYFDAQARVTAPIHYKGTQDFRGVEVYYFEQTIPWTKVPFPRVMPVEGITRETVAETGTTRWYTTVRKFWVEPVTGAPVYGEEIHKEELRGGSLLGDREKVTAFAGHVKMREDYIEHTVDLVKSQRVYVLLMTSYLPWGFLGLGILFLALALYVEARGRRPGDPESTKPPAPEPVNA
;
A
#
# COMPACT_ATOMS: atom_id res chain seq x y z
N MET A 1 34.53 -41.14 9.47
CA MET A 1 33.37 -40.29 9.83
C MET A 1 33.63 -38.79 9.65
N ARG A 2 34.80 -38.25 10.03
CA ARG A 2 35.11 -36.80 9.96
C ARG A 2 35.06 -36.19 8.55
N ARG A 3 35.54 -36.90 7.51
CA ARG A 3 35.42 -36.45 6.10
C ARG A 3 33.97 -36.33 5.64
N LYS A 4 33.10 -37.28 6.00
CA LYS A 4 31.66 -37.22 5.69
C LYS A 4 30.99 -36.03 6.38
N ALA A 5 31.33 -35.78 7.65
CA ALA A 5 30.82 -34.63 8.40
C ALA A 5 31.26 -33.29 7.78
N GLY A 6 32.53 -33.16 7.38
CA GLY A 6 33.03 -31.96 6.69
C GLY A 6 32.30 -31.68 5.37
N LEU A 7 32.03 -32.71 4.57
CA LEU A 7 31.27 -32.57 3.32
C LEU A 7 29.81 -32.18 3.56
N ILE A 8 29.15 -32.73 4.58
CA ILE A 8 27.78 -32.35 4.95
C ILE A 8 27.74 -30.87 5.38
N LEU A 9 28.69 -30.44 6.21
CA LEU A 9 28.77 -29.03 6.63
C LEU A 9 29.01 -28.10 5.44
N LEU A 10 29.89 -28.48 4.50
CA LEU A 10 30.11 -27.71 3.28
C LEU A 10 28.85 -27.65 2.41
N ALA A 11 28.12 -28.75 2.24
CA ALA A 11 26.88 -28.78 1.50
C ALA A 11 25.81 -27.85 2.13
N LEU A 12 25.67 -27.87 3.46
CA LEU A 12 24.79 -26.95 4.18
C LEU A 12 25.24 -25.49 4.02
N ALA A 13 26.54 -25.23 4.07
CA ALA A 13 27.08 -23.89 3.87
C ALA A 13 26.68 -23.32 2.50
N VAL A 14 26.89 -24.10 1.44
CA VAL A 14 26.52 -23.74 0.07
C VAL A 14 25.01 -23.58 -0.06
N PHE A 15 24.23 -24.49 0.53
CA PHE A 15 22.76 -24.43 0.50
C PHE A 15 22.22 -23.13 1.09
N PHE A 16 22.64 -22.77 2.32
CA PHE A 16 22.17 -21.55 2.97
C PHE A 16 22.71 -20.28 2.32
N ALA A 17 23.96 -20.30 1.85
CA ALA A 17 24.53 -19.19 1.09
C ALA A 17 23.76 -18.93 -0.22
N ALA A 18 23.28 -19.98 -0.91
CA ALA A 18 22.45 -19.85 -2.09
C ALA A 18 21.00 -19.44 -1.76
N LEU A 19 20.43 -19.93 -0.65
CA LEU A 19 19.05 -19.65 -0.27
C LEU A 19 18.83 -18.19 0.17
N SER A 20 19.86 -17.56 0.77
CA SER A 20 19.82 -16.16 1.19
C SER A 20 19.42 -15.18 0.07
N PRO A 21 20.16 -15.08 -1.06
CA PRO A 21 19.79 -14.22 -2.18
C PRO A 21 18.51 -14.67 -2.89
N LEU A 22 18.25 -15.99 -2.96
CA LEU A 22 17.04 -16.53 -3.59
C LEU A 22 15.77 -16.09 -2.87
N LEU A 23 15.76 -16.09 -1.54
CA LEU A 23 14.58 -15.63 -0.80
C LEU A 23 14.24 -14.17 -1.10
N ARG A 24 15.23 -13.27 -1.02
CA ARG A 24 15.00 -11.83 -1.18
C ARG A 24 14.69 -11.43 -2.62
N TRP A 25 15.42 -11.95 -3.60
CA TRP A 25 15.34 -11.46 -4.98
C TRP A 25 14.53 -12.36 -5.91
N TYR A 26 14.32 -13.62 -5.56
CA TYR A 26 13.53 -14.54 -6.39
C TYR A 26 12.16 -14.85 -5.78
N VAL A 27 12.13 -15.29 -4.51
CA VAL A 27 10.89 -15.75 -3.86
C VAL A 27 10.00 -14.57 -3.49
N PHE A 28 10.53 -13.59 -2.75
CA PHE A 28 9.73 -12.45 -2.25
C PHE A 28 8.95 -11.71 -3.35
N PRO A 29 9.55 -11.29 -4.48
CA PRO A 29 8.81 -10.57 -5.53
C PRO A 29 7.72 -11.40 -6.24
N ARG A 30 7.68 -12.73 -6.04
CA ARG A 30 6.69 -13.61 -6.66
C ARG A 30 5.52 -13.93 -5.75
N VAL A 31 5.71 -13.81 -4.43
CA VAL A 31 4.73 -14.22 -3.43
C VAL A 31 4.14 -13.04 -2.67
N ALA A 32 4.85 -11.91 -2.60
CA ALA A 32 4.38 -10.70 -1.94
C ALA A 32 3.39 -9.97 -2.83
N LYS A 33 2.10 -10.27 -2.65
CA LYS A 33 1.01 -9.60 -3.34
C LYS A 33 -0.13 -9.25 -2.41
N VAL A 34 -0.90 -8.24 -2.78
CA VAL A 34 -2.17 -7.91 -2.11
C VAL A 34 -3.18 -9.04 -2.39
N PRO A 35 -3.81 -9.62 -1.36
CA PRO A 35 -4.82 -10.64 -1.57
C PRO A 35 -6.15 -10.06 -2.09
N ALA A 36 -6.78 -10.74 -3.04
CA ALA A 36 -8.02 -10.29 -3.67
C ALA A 36 -9.27 -10.35 -2.77
N ASN A 37 -9.19 -11.00 -1.61
CA ASN A 37 -10.31 -11.20 -0.67
C ASN A 37 -10.26 -10.28 0.56
N GLN A 38 -9.49 -9.20 0.51
CA GLN A 38 -9.39 -8.27 1.63
C GLN A 38 -10.65 -7.41 1.76
N TYR A 39 -11.00 -7.09 3.01
CA TYR A 39 -11.99 -6.08 3.34
C TYR A 39 -11.36 -5.11 4.32
N GLN A 40 -11.46 -3.82 4.02
CA GLN A 40 -10.95 -2.75 4.86
C GLN A 40 -12.02 -1.68 5.00
N ASP A 41 -12.14 -1.14 6.19
CA ASP A 41 -12.94 0.02 6.48
C ASP A 41 -12.10 1.04 7.25
N MET A 42 -12.43 2.30 7.07
CA MET A 42 -11.86 3.39 7.85
C MET A 42 -12.91 4.47 8.05
N VAL A 43 -12.88 5.04 9.25
CA VAL A 43 -13.71 6.21 9.59
C VAL A 43 -12.79 7.40 9.75
N LEU A 44 -13.14 8.48 9.06
CA LEU A 44 -12.54 9.79 9.18
C LEU A 44 -13.56 10.76 9.78
N GLU A 45 -13.07 11.75 10.50
CA GLU A 45 -13.89 12.77 11.16
C GLU A 45 -13.34 14.16 10.84
N ALA A 46 -14.23 15.11 10.60
CA ALA A 46 -13.89 16.53 10.54
C ALA A 46 -14.67 17.28 11.62
N LYS A 47 -13.94 17.85 12.58
CA LYS A 47 -14.51 18.65 13.68
C LYS A 47 -14.62 20.12 13.26
N ASP A 48 -15.65 20.78 13.76
CA ASP A 48 -15.94 22.19 13.47
C ASP A 48 -15.98 22.48 11.95
N ALA A 49 -16.53 21.53 11.18
CA ALA A 49 -16.55 21.59 9.73
C ALA A 49 -17.64 22.54 9.23
N THR A 50 -17.44 23.12 8.05
CA THR A 50 -18.49 23.84 7.32
C THR A 50 -19.21 22.87 6.39
N LEU A 51 -20.54 22.85 6.46
CA LEU A 51 -21.42 22.14 5.53
C LEU A 51 -22.46 23.08 4.93
N LEU A 52 -22.81 22.85 3.68
CA LEU A 52 -23.94 23.52 3.04
C LEU A 52 -25.27 22.95 3.51
N ASP A 53 -26.17 23.83 3.91
CA ASP A 53 -27.58 23.51 4.08
C ASP A 53 -28.27 23.62 2.72
N TYR A 54 -28.64 22.48 2.14
CA TYR A 54 -29.24 22.44 0.80
C TYR A 54 -30.65 23.04 0.72
N GLY A 55 -31.36 23.19 1.85
CA GLY A 55 -32.68 23.81 1.87
C GLY A 55 -32.63 25.33 1.78
N THR A 56 -31.63 25.94 2.42
CA THR A 56 -31.43 27.41 2.41
C THR A 56 -30.32 27.86 1.45
N MET A 57 -29.54 26.91 0.94
CA MET A 57 -28.31 27.13 0.18
C MET A 57 -27.32 28.02 0.93
N THR A 58 -27.25 27.93 2.26
CA THR A 58 -26.30 28.69 3.09
C THR A 58 -25.33 27.77 3.83
N GLU A 59 -24.10 28.26 4.07
CA GLU A 59 -23.10 27.50 4.81
C GLU A 59 -23.39 27.56 6.31
N ARG A 60 -23.23 26.42 7.00
CA ARG A 60 -23.35 26.30 8.46
C ARG A 60 -22.16 25.55 9.02
N THR A 61 -21.70 25.97 10.19
CA THR A 61 -20.72 25.19 10.95
C THR A 61 -21.43 24.07 11.68
N VAL A 62 -20.89 22.87 11.58
CA VAL A 62 -21.37 21.68 12.29
C VAL A 62 -20.26 21.14 13.20
N PRO A 63 -20.63 20.54 14.36
CA PRO A 63 -19.64 20.08 15.32
C PRO A 63 -18.75 18.96 14.76
N GLU A 64 -19.34 18.06 13.96
CA GLU A 64 -18.64 16.89 13.41
C GLU A 64 -19.28 16.44 12.10
N VAL A 65 -18.44 15.96 11.19
CA VAL A 65 -18.83 15.24 9.98
C VAL A 65 -18.05 13.94 9.94
N THR A 66 -18.75 12.85 9.68
CA THR A 66 -18.17 11.51 9.62
C THR A 66 -18.08 11.08 8.17
N ILE A 67 -16.93 10.55 7.77
CA ILE A 67 -16.70 10.01 6.43
C ILE A 67 -16.29 8.57 6.62
N VAL A 68 -17.07 7.67 6.05
CA VAL A 68 -16.79 6.23 6.10
C VAL A 68 -16.32 5.79 4.73
N GLN A 69 -15.18 5.12 4.70
CA GLN A 69 -14.62 4.53 3.50
C GLN A 69 -14.53 3.02 3.69
N THR A 70 -15.00 2.27 2.72
CA THR A 70 -14.85 0.80 2.70
C THR A 70 -14.22 0.37 1.39
N LEU A 71 -13.24 -0.52 1.45
CA LEU A 71 -12.59 -1.17 0.32
C LEU A 71 -12.85 -2.67 0.41
N LYS A 72 -13.58 -3.20 -0.58
CA LYS A 72 -13.91 -4.62 -0.63
C LYS A 72 -13.27 -5.27 -1.85
N GLY A 73 -12.45 -6.29 -1.59
CA GLY A 73 -11.92 -7.22 -2.57
C GLY A 73 -13.01 -7.95 -3.33
N ASN A 74 -12.97 -7.85 -4.65
CA ASN A 74 -13.85 -8.57 -5.56
C ASN A 74 -13.08 -9.71 -6.24
N VAL A 75 -13.11 -10.88 -5.60
CA VAL A 75 -12.38 -12.08 -6.04
C VAL A 75 -12.82 -12.51 -7.44
N GLU A 76 -14.12 -12.56 -7.71
CA GLU A 76 -14.65 -12.98 -9.01
C GLU A 76 -14.20 -12.06 -10.15
N ALA A 77 -14.28 -10.74 -9.94
CA ALA A 77 -13.82 -9.77 -10.92
C ALA A 77 -12.30 -9.84 -11.12
N SER A 78 -11.54 -10.03 -10.04
CA SER A 78 -10.08 -10.20 -10.07
C SER A 78 -9.69 -11.40 -10.93
N GLU A 79 -10.26 -12.57 -10.68
CA GLU A 79 -9.98 -13.79 -11.45
C GLU A 79 -10.36 -13.66 -12.93
N LYS A 80 -11.48 -12.99 -13.23
CA LYS A 80 -11.94 -12.76 -14.61
C LYS A 80 -10.96 -11.85 -15.37
N ILE A 81 -10.52 -10.77 -14.74
CA ILE A 81 -9.60 -9.82 -15.35
C ILE A 81 -8.21 -10.44 -15.49
N GLU A 82 -7.72 -11.14 -14.47
CA GLU A 82 -6.44 -11.85 -14.48
C GLU A 82 -6.32 -12.78 -15.70
N LYS A 83 -7.37 -13.56 -16.01
CA LYS A 83 -7.43 -14.43 -17.21
C LYS A 83 -7.29 -13.66 -18.53
N THR A 84 -7.67 -12.39 -18.55
CA THR A 84 -7.64 -11.53 -19.74
C THR A 84 -6.29 -10.82 -19.89
N VAL A 85 -5.71 -10.36 -18.77
CA VAL A 85 -4.48 -9.55 -18.79
C VAL A 85 -3.20 -10.35 -18.55
N GLY A 86 -3.30 -11.60 -18.07
CA GLY A 86 -2.17 -12.51 -17.90
C GLY A 86 -1.21 -12.15 -16.75
N ARG A 87 -1.69 -11.44 -15.72
CA ARG A 87 -0.92 -11.06 -14.52
C ARG A 87 -1.83 -10.95 -13.30
N ASP A 88 -1.25 -11.07 -12.10
CA ASP A 88 -1.96 -10.96 -10.83
C ASP A 88 -2.61 -9.57 -10.68
N VAL A 89 -3.94 -9.52 -10.65
CA VAL A 89 -4.71 -8.29 -10.49
C VAL A 89 -5.64 -8.39 -9.29
N VAL A 90 -5.82 -7.26 -8.62
CA VAL A 90 -6.83 -7.10 -7.57
C VAL A 90 -7.85 -6.06 -8.03
N VAL A 91 -9.12 -6.39 -7.84
CA VAL A 91 -10.25 -5.47 -8.00
C VAL A 91 -10.76 -5.10 -6.62
N TRP A 92 -10.76 -3.80 -6.31
CA TRP A 92 -11.39 -3.24 -5.11
C TRP A 92 -12.64 -2.46 -5.50
N ASP A 93 -13.75 -2.87 -4.91
CA ASP A 93 -14.99 -2.11 -4.89
C ASP A 93 -14.94 -1.19 -3.66
N GLY A 94 -14.67 0.08 -3.91
CA GLY A 94 -14.61 1.15 -2.93
C GLY A 94 -15.96 1.82 -2.73
N LEU A 95 -16.22 2.30 -1.52
CA LEU A 95 -17.34 3.15 -1.21
C LEU A 95 -16.90 4.21 -0.22
N SER A 96 -16.97 5.48 -0.61
CA SER A 96 -16.87 6.61 0.31
C SER A 96 -18.24 7.22 0.50
N TYR A 97 -18.67 7.40 1.74
CA TYR A 97 -19.89 8.14 2.02
C TYR A 97 -19.70 9.07 3.22
N VAL A 98 -20.45 10.17 3.20
CA VAL A 98 -20.40 11.23 4.21
C VAL A 98 -21.70 11.22 4.99
N GLU A 99 -21.59 11.16 6.31
CA GLU A 99 -22.70 11.30 7.26
C GLU A 99 -22.64 12.67 7.92
N GLY A 100 -23.77 13.38 7.89
CA GLY A 100 -23.95 14.63 8.63
C GLY A 100 -24.14 14.38 10.13
N PRO A 101 -24.21 15.45 10.94
CA PRO A 101 -24.33 15.35 12.40
C PRO A 101 -25.55 14.56 12.91
N GLY A 102 -26.63 14.49 12.11
CA GLY A 102 -27.85 13.75 12.45
C GLY A 102 -27.86 12.31 11.92
N GLY A 103 -26.77 11.83 11.33
CA GLY A 103 -26.68 10.52 10.67
C GLY A 103 -27.32 10.48 9.28
N GLU A 104 -27.75 11.62 8.75
CA GLU A 104 -28.21 11.72 7.37
C GLU A 104 -27.05 11.52 6.39
N MET A 105 -27.28 10.73 5.34
CA MET A 105 -26.28 10.53 4.29
C MET A 105 -26.22 11.77 3.40
N VAL A 106 -25.07 12.44 3.39
CA VAL A 106 -24.81 13.66 2.61
C VAL A 106 -24.31 13.34 1.21
N SER A 107 -23.45 12.32 1.08
CA SER A 107 -22.90 11.93 -0.21
C SER A 107 -22.51 10.46 -0.21
N LYS A 108 -22.55 9.83 -1.38
CA LYS A 108 -22.15 8.44 -1.61
C LYS A 108 -21.46 8.32 -2.96
N ILE A 109 -20.19 7.90 -2.95
CA ILE A 109 -19.34 7.82 -4.12
C ILE A 109 -18.77 6.40 -4.18
N PRO A 110 -19.39 5.50 -4.96
CA PRO A 110 -18.83 4.18 -5.22
C PRO A 110 -17.66 4.29 -6.21
N GLU A 111 -16.74 3.35 -6.10
CA GLU A 111 -15.55 3.30 -6.93
C GLU A 111 -15.19 1.86 -7.27
N ARG A 112 -14.66 1.63 -8.48
CA ARG A 112 -13.96 0.38 -8.80
C ARG A 112 -12.54 0.69 -9.24
N TYR A 113 -11.60 0.24 -8.43
CA TYR A 113 -10.17 0.32 -8.69
C TYR A 113 -9.61 -1.06 -9.04
N ILE A 114 -8.75 -1.10 -10.05
CA ILE A 114 -8.20 -2.33 -10.62
C ILE A 114 -6.70 -2.11 -10.72
N PHE A 115 -5.91 -2.96 -10.07
CA PHE A 115 -4.47 -2.74 -9.93
C PHE A 115 -3.67 -4.03 -9.90
N ASP A 116 -2.39 -3.93 -10.23
CA ASP A 116 -1.44 -5.02 -10.16
C ASP A 116 -1.17 -5.38 -8.70
N ALA A 117 -1.35 -6.65 -8.35
CA ALA A 117 -1.30 -7.10 -6.97
C ALA A 117 0.09 -6.93 -6.32
N HIS A 118 1.15 -6.81 -7.13
CA HIS A 118 2.53 -6.64 -6.68
C HIS A 118 2.94 -5.16 -6.72
N THR A 119 2.79 -4.51 -7.88
CA THR A 119 3.31 -3.15 -8.09
C THR A 119 2.39 -2.04 -7.59
N GLN A 120 1.10 -2.34 -7.34
CA GLN A 120 0.06 -1.36 -7.02
C GLN A 120 -0.23 -0.35 -8.15
N GLU A 121 0.27 -0.62 -9.36
CA GLU A 121 -0.02 0.22 -10.52
C GLU A 121 -1.42 -0.07 -11.08
N PRO A 122 -2.12 0.94 -11.62
CA PRO A 122 -3.45 0.76 -12.17
C PRO A 122 -3.42 -0.18 -13.39
N VAL A 123 -4.43 -1.02 -13.50
CA VAL A 123 -4.66 -1.91 -14.64
C VAL A 123 -6.00 -1.58 -15.27
N HIS A 124 -5.97 -1.02 -16.47
CA HIS A 124 -7.17 -0.56 -17.14
C HIS A 124 -8.01 -1.69 -17.70
N ALA A 125 -9.23 -1.80 -17.21
CA ALA A 125 -10.26 -2.70 -17.72
C ALA A 125 -11.61 -1.99 -17.76
N LYS A 126 -12.57 -2.55 -18.51
CA LYS A 126 -13.86 -1.92 -18.83
C LYS A 126 -14.66 -1.43 -17.61
N ASP A 127 -14.52 -2.12 -16.47
CA ASP A 127 -15.34 -1.87 -15.28
C ASP A 127 -14.72 -0.81 -14.34
N GLU A 128 -13.58 -0.24 -14.72
CA GLU A 128 -12.91 0.83 -13.98
C GLU A 128 -13.78 2.11 -13.93
N MET A 129 -14.17 2.57 -12.73
CA MET A 129 -15.10 3.70 -12.59
C MET A 129 -14.92 4.47 -11.27
N VAL A 130 -15.39 5.72 -11.27
CA VAL A 130 -15.67 6.52 -10.08
C VAL A 130 -17.08 7.08 -10.22
N ASP A 131 -17.90 6.87 -9.21
CA ASP A 131 -19.30 7.28 -9.17
C ASP A 131 -20.06 6.85 -10.43
N GLY A 132 -19.84 5.62 -10.88
CA GLY A 132 -20.45 5.05 -12.09
C GLY A 132 -20.05 5.72 -13.42
N ASP A 133 -19.11 6.67 -13.42
CA ASP A 133 -18.50 7.19 -14.65
C ASP A 133 -17.19 6.44 -14.92
N PRO A 134 -16.95 5.96 -16.16
CA PRO A 134 -15.68 5.35 -16.52
C PRO A 134 -14.52 6.32 -16.32
N VAL A 135 -13.43 5.84 -15.73
CA VAL A 135 -12.20 6.62 -15.56
C VAL A 135 -11.00 5.81 -16.03
N LYS A 136 -9.92 6.52 -16.35
CA LYS A 136 -8.61 5.93 -16.57
C LYS A 136 -7.63 6.56 -15.61
N ARG A 137 -7.05 5.75 -14.73
CA ARG A 137 -6.14 6.22 -13.69
C ARG A 137 -4.69 6.27 -14.14
N ALA A 138 -3.89 7.08 -13.47
CA ALA A 138 -2.44 6.96 -13.51
C ALA A 138 -1.93 7.15 -12.08
N GLY A 139 -0.87 6.43 -11.72
CA GLY A 139 -0.35 6.45 -10.36
C GLY A 139 -1.14 5.61 -9.35
N LEU A 140 -0.70 5.69 -8.11
CA LEU A 140 -1.24 4.95 -6.96
C LEU A 140 -2.56 5.55 -6.49
N GLU A 141 -3.31 4.81 -5.67
CA GLU A 141 -4.55 5.33 -5.05
C GLU A 141 -4.69 4.88 -3.59
N PHE A 142 -4.76 3.59 -3.28
CA PHE A 142 -4.99 3.18 -1.89
C PHE A 142 -3.74 2.76 -1.12
N LYS A 143 -2.68 2.37 -1.83
CA LYS A 143 -1.53 1.70 -1.22
C LYS A 143 -0.24 1.96 -2.00
N TRP A 144 0.89 2.09 -1.29
CA TRP A 144 2.22 2.12 -1.89
C TRP A 144 2.78 0.71 -2.14
N PRO A 145 3.68 0.56 -3.13
CA PRO A 145 4.37 -0.70 -3.36
C PRO A 145 5.09 -1.19 -2.10
N PHE A 146 5.19 -2.51 -1.94
CA PHE A 146 6.07 -3.12 -0.93
C PHE A 146 7.49 -2.56 -1.07
N LEU A 147 8.19 -2.44 0.06
CA LEU A 147 9.52 -1.81 0.10
C LEU A 147 9.49 -0.42 -0.56
N THR A 148 8.54 0.40 -0.14
CA THR A 148 8.34 1.76 -0.63
C THR A 148 9.65 2.54 -0.60
N GLU A 149 9.89 3.30 -1.66
CA GLU A 149 11.11 4.08 -1.85
C GLU A 149 10.89 5.53 -1.39
N LYS A 150 12.00 6.20 -1.02
CA LYS A 150 12.02 7.61 -0.63
C LYS A 150 12.02 8.51 -1.86
N ARG A 151 10.90 8.53 -2.59
CA ARG A 151 10.72 9.32 -3.81
C ARG A 151 9.28 9.77 -3.98
N ASP A 152 9.07 10.66 -4.92
CA ASP A 152 7.74 11.07 -5.33
C ASP A 152 7.07 9.95 -6.16
N TYR A 153 5.75 9.91 -6.11
CA TYR A 153 4.92 8.99 -6.87
C TYR A 153 3.83 9.79 -7.59
N GLU A 154 3.32 9.25 -8.69
CA GLU A 154 2.03 9.71 -9.21
C GLU A 154 0.92 9.14 -8.34
N TYR A 155 -0.11 9.94 -8.05
CA TYR A 155 -1.24 9.54 -7.24
C TYR A 155 -2.54 10.07 -7.82
N PHE A 156 -3.53 9.21 -7.95
CA PHE A 156 -4.83 9.53 -8.52
C PHE A 156 -5.77 10.07 -7.45
N ASP A 157 -6.47 11.15 -7.77
CA ASP A 157 -7.55 11.69 -6.95
C ASP A 157 -8.90 11.32 -7.57
N ALA A 158 -9.69 10.50 -6.88
CA ALA A 158 -11.00 10.04 -7.37
C ALA A 158 -12.02 11.18 -7.53
N GLN A 159 -12.03 12.19 -6.65
CA GLN A 159 -13.00 13.28 -6.69
C GLN A 159 -12.76 14.19 -7.90
N ALA A 160 -11.51 14.61 -8.09
CA ALA A 160 -11.08 15.45 -9.19
C ALA A 160 -10.88 14.68 -10.50
N ARG A 161 -10.71 13.35 -10.42
CA ARG A 161 -10.40 12.44 -11.54
C ARG A 161 -9.15 12.87 -12.29
N VAL A 162 -8.16 13.32 -11.53
CA VAL A 162 -6.85 13.76 -12.04
C VAL A 162 -5.75 13.00 -11.32
N THR A 163 -4.62 12.86 -12.01
CA THR A 163 -3.38 12.41 -11.39
C THR A 163 -2.50 13.61 -11.13
N ALA A 164 -1.93 13.68 -9.93
CA ALA A 164 -0.92 14.66 -9.55
C ALA A 164 0.17 13.99 -8.71
N PRO A 165 1.40 14.53 -8.71
CA PRO A 165 2.46 13.98 -7.89
C PRO A 165 2.10 14.07 -6.40
N ILE A 166 2.37 12.98 -5.68
CA ILE A 166 2.42 12.95 -4.23
C ILE A 166 3.88 12.93 -3.79
N HIS A 167 4.27 13.95 -3.03
CA HIS A 167 5.67 14.20 -2.72
C HIS A 167 6.10 13.50 -1.45
N TYR A 168 7.26 12.85 -1.48
CA TYR A 168 7.92 12.38 -0.27
C TYR A 168 8.50 13.58 0.49
N LYS A 169 8.10 13.73 1.75
CA LYS A 169 8.46 14.88 2.59
C LYS A 169 9.40 14.54 3.73
N GLY A 170 9.66 13.26 3.98
CA GLY A 170 10.61 12.83 5.01
C GLY A 170 10.26 11.49 5.66
N THR A 171 11.14 11.07 6.56
CA THR A 171 10.92 9.91 7.44
C THR A 171 10.65 10.43 8.84
N GLN A 172 9.67 9.87 9.54
CA GLN A 172 9.38 10.23 10.93
C GLN A 172 8.87 9.01 11.72
N ASP A 173 8.90 9.12 13.06
CA ASP A 173 8.20 8.16 13.91
C ASP A 173 6.72 8.56 14.01
N PHE A 174 5.84 7.59 13.83
CA PHE A 174 4.42 7.72 14.10
C PHE A 174 3.98 6.56 14.97
N ARG A 175 3.77 6.82 16.27
CA ARG A 175 3.32 5.84 17.26
C ARG A 175 4.23 4.61 17.34
N GLY A 176 5.54 4.84 17.32
CA GLY A 176 6.55 3.78 17.38
C GLY A 176 6.71 3.00 16.07
N VAL A 177 6.25 3.55 14.94
CA VAL A 177 6.48 3.02 13.59
C VAL A 177 7.25 4.07 12.79
N GLU A 178 8.38 3.66 12.20
CA GLU A 178 9.05 4.48 11.20
C GLU A 178 8.18 4.54 9.93
N VAL A 179 7.81 5.75 9.52
CA VAL A 179 6.95 5.99 8.37
C VAL A 179 7.54 7.02 7.43
N TYR A 180 7.18 6.91 6.17
CA TYR A 180 7.43 7.92 5.16
C TYR A 180 6.22 8.85 5.09
N TYR A 181 6.48 10.15 5.17
CA TYR A 181 5.46 11.18 5.11
C TYR A 181 5.31 11.65 3.66
N PHE A 182 4.07 11.64 3.18
CA PHE A 182 3.71 11.97 1.81
C PHE A 182 2.64 13.07 1.79
N GLU A 183 2.76 14.01 0.85
CA GLU A 183 1.79 15.10 0.70
C GLU A 183 1.47 15.38 -0.77
N GLN A 184 0.18 15.41 -1.09
CA GLN A 184 -0.36 15.77 -2.40
C GLN A 184 -1.24 17.01 -2.26
N THR A 185 -1.14 17.93 -3.21
CA THR A 185 -2.06 19.07 -3.31
C THR A 185 -2.80 19.00 -4.63
N ILE A 186 -4.13 18.98 -4.56
CA ILE A 186 -5.00 19.14 -5.72
C ILE A 186 -5.49 20.59 -5.72
N PRO A 187 -5.07 21.42 -6.70
CA PRO A 187 -5.56 22.79 -6.79
C PRO A 187 -7.07 22.80 -7.08
N TRP A 188 -7.70 23.97 -6.91
CA TRP A 188 -9.12 24.15 -7.24
C TRP A 188 -9.44 23.62 -8.64
N THR A 189 -10.17 22.51 -8.66
CA THR A 189 -10.54 21.78 -9.86
C THR A 189 -12.05 21.70 -9.94
N LYS A 190 -12.60 21.94 -11.13
CA LYS A 190 -14.03 21.74 -11.39
C LYS A 190 -14.31 20.24 -11.40
N VAL A 191 -15.24 19.79 -10.57
CA VAL A 191 -15.59 18.37 -10.41
C VAL A 191 -17.06 18.11 -10.76
N PRO A 192 -17.41 16.89 -11.18
CA PRO A 192 -18.81 16.55 -11.38
C PRO A 192 -19.58 16.61 -10.05
N PHE A 193 -20.87 16.87 -10.16
CA PHE A 193 -21.78 16.60 -9.05
C PHE A 193 -21.92 15.09 -8.85
N PRO A 194 -22.02 14.61 -7.59
CA PRO A 194 -22.29 13.22 -7.31
C PRO A 194 -23.57 12.75 -8.00
N ARG A 195 -23.62 11.49 -8.46
CA ARG A 195 -24.84 10.89 -9.02
C ARG A 195 -25.96 10.81 -8.00
N VAL A 196 -25.62 10.52 -6.75
CA VAL A 196 -26.55 10.53 -5.63
C VAL A 196 -26.44 11.89 -4.93
N MET A 197 -27.48 12.71 -5.09
CA MET A 197 -27.56 14.01 -4.45
C MET A 197 -28.15 13.88 -3.03
N PRO A 198 -27.77 14.75 -2.08
CA PRO A 198 -28.32 14.78 -0.71
C PRO A 198 -29.78 15.22 -0.62
N VAL A 199 -30.33 15.79 -1.70
CA VAL A 199 -31.73 16.25 -1.74
C VAL A 199 -32.54 15.31 -2.61
N GLU A 200 -33.59 14.73 -2.03
CA GLU A 200 -34.50 13.83 -2.75
C GLU A 200 -35.14 14.54 -3.96
N GLY A 201 -35.18 13.86 -5.09
CA GLY A 201 -35.73 14.39 -6.34
C GLY A 201 -34.81 15.33 -7.13
N ILE A 202 -33.67 15.74 -6.58
CA ILE A 202 -32.65 16.52 -7.31
C ILE A 202 -31.63 15.56 -7.92
N THR A 203 -31.41 15.68 -9.23
CA THR A 203 -30.37 14.93 -9.95
C THR A 203 -29.19 15.84 -10.30
N ARG A 204 -28.03 15.24 -10.56
CA ARG A 204 -26.86 15.99 -11.04
C ARG A 204 -27.13 16.72 -12.36
N GLU A 205 -27.99 16.16 -13.21
CA GLU A 205 -28.40 16.75 -14.49
C GLU A 205 -29.22 18.03 -14.26
N THR A 206 -30.22 17.98 -13.36
CA THR A 206 -31.03 19.15 -13.00
C THR A 206 -30.17 20.25 -12.36
N VAL A 207 -29.19 19.88 -11.53
CA VAL A 207 -28.26 20.86 -10.97
C VAL A 207 -27.40 21.49 -12.06
N ALA A 208 -26.92 20.70 -13.04
CA ALA A 208 -26.12 21.22 -14.14
C ALA A 208 -26.89 22.23 -15.01
N GLU A 209 -28.20 22.04 -15.21
CA GLU A 209 -29.07 22.96 -15.95
C GLU A 209 -29.14 24.36 -15.31
N THR A 210 -28.90 24.47 -14.01
CA THR A 210 -28.87 25.77 -13.31
C THR A 210 -27.63 26.60 -13.64
N GLY A 211 -26.64 26.03 -14.34
CA GLY A 211 -25.33 26.65 -14.59
C GLY A 211 -24.41 26.65 -13.36
N THR A 212 -24.85 26.11 -12.23
CA THR A 212 -24.05 25.98 -11.00
C THR A 212 -22.98 24.91 -11.20
N THR A 213 -21.76 25.18 -10.75
CA THR A 213 -20.62 24.26 -10.88
C THR A 213 -20.05 23.89 -9.52
N ARG A 214 -19.63 22.64 -9.34
CA ARG A 214 -18.93 22.18 -8.14
C ARG A 214 -17.42 22.24 -8.35
N TRP A 215 -16.72 22.72 -7.34
CA TRP A 215 -15.27 22.85 -7.31
C TRP A 215 -14.72 22.20 -6.06
N TYR A 216 -13.54 21.60 -6.18
CA TYR A 216 -12.89 20.79 -5.16
C TYR A 216 -11.41 21.18 -5.07
N THR A 217 -10.87 21.19 -3.86
CA THR A 217 -9.44 21.23 -3.60
C THR A 217 -9.14 20.43 -2.33
N THR A 218 -7.99 19.75 -2.31
CA THR A 218 -7.53 19.04 -1.12
C THR A 218 -6.04 19.17 -0.95
N VAL A 219 -5.58 19.12 0.29
CA VAL A 219 -4.22 18.73 0.65
C VAL A 219 -4.31 17.40 1.38
N ARG A 220 -3.88 16.34 0.71
CA ARG A 220 -3.89 14.96 1.21
C ARG A 220 -2.53 14.61 1.79
N LYS A 221 -2.54 13.98 2.96
CA LYS A 221 -1.34 13.62 3.71
C LYS A 221 -1.41 12.17 4.15
N PHE A 222 -0.30 11.45 3.98
CA PHE A 222 -0.20 10.06 4.40
C PHE A 222 1.09 9.77 5.17
N TRP A 223 0.96 8.85 6.12
CA TRP A 223 2.06 8.25 6.87
C TRP A 223 2.10 6.79 6.45
N VAL A 224 3.13 6.42 5.70
CA VAL A 224 3.22 5.11 5.04
C VAL A 224 4.33 4.30 5.70
N GLU A 225 4.02 3.11 6.19
CA GLU A 225 5.04 2.20 6.70
C GLU A 225 5.80 1.62 5.49
N PRO A 226 7.13 1.81 5.39
CA PRO A 226 7.85 1.63 4.14
C PRO A 226 8.07 0.17 3.76
N VAL A 227 8.05 -0.77 4.70
CA VAL A 227 8.29 -2.18 4.40
C VAL A 227 7.08 -2.78 3.68
N THR A 228 5.90 -2.57 4.24
CA THR A 228 4.64 -3.05 3.70
C THR A 228 4.11 -2.14 2.60
N GLY A 229 4.41 -0.84 2.64
CA GLY A 229 3.81 0.20 1.81
C GLY A 229 2.37 0.54 2.19
N ALA A 230 1.91 0.16 3.39
CA ALA A 230 0.57 0.45 3.87
C ALA A 230 0.52 1.83 4.55
N PRO A 231 -0.47 2.69 4.24
CA PRO A 231 -0.76 3.86 5.04
C PRO A 231 -1.20 3.42 6.46
N VAL A 232 -0.56 3.96 7.49
CA VAL A 232 -0.97 3.77 8.90
C VAL A 232 -1.82 4.94 9.41
N TYR A 233 -1.77 6.07 8.71
CA TYR A 233 -2.59 7.24 8.97
C TYR A 233 -2.74 8.07 7.70
N GLY A 234 -3.90 8.72 7.57
CA GLY A 234 -4.22 9.67 6.51
C GLY A 234 -5.05 10.83 7.06
N GLU A 235 -4.81 12.02 6.53
CA GLU A 235 -5.65 13.19 6.78
C GLU A 235 -5.74 14.07 5.53
N GLU A 236 -6.81 14.84 5.44
CA GLU A 236 -7.08 15.73 4.32
C GLU A 236 -7.55 17.10 4.80
N ILE A 237 -7.01 18.17 4.20
CA ILE A 237 -7.60 19.50 4.29
C ILE A 237 -8.47 19.68 3.06
N HIS A 238 -9.75 19.41 3.22
CA HIS A 238 -10.70 19.25 2.13
C HIS A 238 -11.64 20.46 2.04
N LYS A 239 -11.83 21.00 0.82
CA LYS A 239 -12.74 22.11 0.56
C LYS A 239 -13.51 21.91 -0.74
N GLU A 240 -14.78 22.25 -0.70
CA GLU A 240 -15.68 22.26 -1.83
C GLU A 240 -16.47 23.55 -1.91
N GLU A 241 -16.69 24.04 -3.12
CA GLU A 241 -17.49 25.22 -3.40
C GLU A 241 -18.50 24.92 -4.51
N LEU A 242 -19.70 25.48 -4.38
CA LEU A 242 -20.58 25.70 -5.51
C LEU A 242 -20.34 27.10 -6.06
N ARG A 243 -20.22 27.23 -7.38
CA ARG A 243 -19.89 28.50 -8.05
C ARG A 243 -20.81 28.76 -9.23
N GLY A 244 -21.29 30.00 -9.33
CA GLY A 244 -22.17 30.50 -10.38
C GLY A 244 -23.55 29.83 -10.41
N GLY A 245 -24.34 30.17 -11.43
CA GLY A 245 -25.65 29.58 -11.68
C GLY A 245 -26.78 30.10 -10.80
N SER A 246 -28.01 29.72 -11.14
CA SER A 246 -29.22 30.23 -10.49
C SER A 246 -29.47 29.67 -9.08
N LEU A 247 -28.84 28.55 -8.69
CA LEU A 247 -29.00 27.98 -7.34
C LEU A 247 -28.46 28.88 -6.23
N LEU A 248 -27.53 29.78 -6.57
CA LEU A 248 -26.87 30.64 -5.60
C LEU A 248 -27.56 32.01 -5.45
N GLY A 249 -28.55 32.32 -6.30
CA GLY A 249 -29.15 33.65 -6.40
C GLY A 249 -28.11 34.67 -6.86
N ASP A 250 -27.97 35.78 -6.13
CA ASP A 250 -27.02 36.85 -6.44
C ASP A 250 -25.57 36.54 -5.99
N ARG A 251 -25.33 35.40 -5.34
CA ARG A 251 -24.00 35.03 -4.82
C ARG A 251 -23.16 34.37 -5.90
N GLU A 252 -21.90 34.79 -6.01
CA GLU A 252 -20.96 34.17 -6.95
C GLU A 252 -20.57 32.74 -6.54
N LYS A 253 -20.49 32.46 -5.24
CA LYS A 253 -20.12 31.15 -4.69
C LYS A 253 -20.64 30.92 -3.27
N VAL A 254 -20.68 29.65 -2.86
CA VAL A 254 -20.92 29.21 -1.48
C VAL A 254 -20.08 27.99 -1.16
N THR A 255 -19.62 27.85 0.08
CA THR A 255 -18.90 26.66 0.55
C THR A 255 -19.86 25.49 0.66
N ALA A 256 -19.57 24.40 -0.07
CA ALA A 256 -20.30 23.15 0.04
C ALA A 256 -19.81 22.30 1.23
N PHE A 257 -18.49 22.24 1.38
CA PHE A 257 -17.80 21.58 2.48
C PHE A 257 -16.49 22.30 2.76
N ALA A 258 -16.11 22.45 4.03
CA ALA A 258 -14.73 22.75 4.39
C ALA A 258 -14.39 22.11 5.73
N GLY A 259 -13.30 21.35 5.80
CA GLY A 259 -12.90 20.68 7.03
C GLY A 259 -11.51 20.08 6.99
N HIS A 260 -10.94 19.89 8.17
CA HIS A 260 -9.75 19.04 8.35
C HIS A 260 -10.21 17.64 8.73
N VAL A 261 -10.27 16.79 7.72
CA VAL A 261 -10.68 15.39 7.80
C VAL A 261 -9.51 14.57 8.33
N LYS A 262 -9.69 13.85 9.43
CA LYS A 262 -8.66 13.03 10.07
C LYS A 262 -9.18 11.63 10.36
N MET A 263 -8.33 10.62 10.24
CA MET A 263 -8.69 9.27 10.65
C MET A 263 -9.03 9.23 12.14
N ARG A 264 -10.09 8.49 12.48
CA ARG A 264 -10.54 8.31 13.86
C ARG A 264 -9.54 7.45 14.64
N GLU A 265 -9.41 7.75 15.93
CA GLU A 265 -8.34 7.22 16.78
C GLU A 265 -8.30 5.69 16.89
N ASP A 266 -9.46 5.05 17.02
CA ASP A 266 -9.59 3.59 17.08
C ASP A 266 -9.11 2.91 15.78
N TYR A 267 -9.40 3.51 14.62
CA TYR A 267 -8.89 3.04 13.33
C TYR A 267 -7.38 3.28 13.20
N ILE A 268 -6.82 4.33 13.81
CA ILE A 268 -5.37 4.55 13.84
C ILE A 268 -4.68 3.45 14.63
N GLU A 269 -5.15 3.16 15.85
CA GLU A 269 -4.59 2.10 16.69
C GLU A 269 -4.66 0.75 15.98
N HIS A 270 -5.83 0.38 15.48
CA HIS A 270 -6.03 -0.87 14.75
C HIS A 270 -5.12 -1.00 13.52
N THR A 271 -5.03 0.05 12.70
CA THR A 271 -4.22 0.03 11.47
C THR A 271 -2.73 -0.04 11.79
N VAL A 272 -2.27 0.69 12.80
CA VAL A 272 -0.86 0.62 13.26
C VAL A 272 -0.50 -0.79 13.71
N ASP A 273 -1.35 -1.44 14.51
CA ASP A 273 -1.11 -2.80 14.99
C ASP A 273 -1.15 -3.84 13.88
N LEU A 274 -2.12 -3.72 12.97
CA LEU A 274 -2.20 -4.56 11.78
C LEU A 274 -0.93 -4.46 10.94
N VAL A 275 -0.48 -3.24 10.62
CA VAL A 275 0.71 -3.02 9.81
C VAL A 275 1.98 -3.48 10.51
N LYS A 276 2.12 -3.27 11.83
CA LYS A 276 3.23 -3.83 12.63
C LYS A 276 3.30 -5.36 12.51
N SER A 277 2.15 -6.04 12.58
CA SER A 277 2.09 -7.50 12.44
C SER A 277 2.47 -7.96 11.02
N GLN A 278 1.95 -7.28 9.99
CA GLN A 278 2.20 -7.62 8.59
C GLN A 278 3.65 -7.38 8.18
N ARG A 279 4.26 -6.30 8.71
CA ARG A 279 5.66 -5.94 8.50
C ARG A 279 6.62 -7.08 8.83
N VAL A 280 6.33 -7.86 9.88
CA VAL A 280 7.20 -8.98 10.29
C VAL A 280 7.32 -10.03 9.17
N TYR A 281 6.22 -10.35 8.48
CA TYR A 281 6.26 -11.34 7.39
C TYR A 281 7.10 -10.83 6.20
N VAL A 282 6.95 -9.56 5.86
CA VAL A 282 7.76 -8.95 4.80
C VAL A 282 9.24 -8.91 5.21
N LEU A 283 9.56 -8.48 6.43
CA LEU A 283 10.94 -8.47 6.95
C LEU A 283 11.54 -9.87 7.05
N LEU A 284 10.73 -10.88 7.37
CA LEU A 284 11.18 -12.28 7.41
C LEU A 284 11.78 -12.69 6.07
N MET A 285 11.10 -12.40 4.97
CA MET A 285 11.52 -12.78 3.63
C MET A 285 12.59 -11.87 3.04
N THR A 286 12.57 -10.60 3.41
CA THR A 286 13.41 -9.57 2.80
C THR A 286 14.69 -9.31 3.59
N SER A 287 14.72 -9.59 4.89
CA SER A 287 15.84 -9.27 5.78
C SER A 287 16.20 -10.42 6.71
N TYR A 288 15.30 -10.85 7.60
CA TYR A 288 15.66 -11.75 8.71
C TYR A 288 16.12 -13.13 8.24
N LEU A 289 15.38 -13.81 7.35
CA LEU A 289 15.82 -15.10 6.80
C LEU A 289 17.03 -14.95 5.87
N PRO A 290 17.09 -13.99 4.92
CA PRO A 290 18.28 -13.79 4.12
C PRO A 290 19.55 -13.60 4.94
N TRP A 291 19.55 -12.73 5.96
CA TRP A 291 20.71 -12.50 6.82
C TRP A 291 20.99 -13.70 7.73
N GLY A 292 19.95 -14.34 8.26
CA GLY A 292 20.09 -15.57 9.07
C GLY A 292 20.73 -16.70 8.27
N PHE A 293 20.30 -16.92 7.03
CA PHE A 293 20.87 -17.93 6.13
C PHE A 293 22.28 -17.60 5.71
N LEU A 294 22.60 -16.32 5.44
CA LEU A 294 23.98 -15.93 5.18
C LEU A 294 24.88 -16.23 6.38
N GLY A 295 24.44 -15.88 7.60
CA GLY A 295 25.16 -16.18 8.85
C GLY A 295 25.36 -17.68 9.07
N LEU A 296 24.31 -18.48 8.88
CA LEU A 296 24.39 -19.95 8.96
C LEU A 296 25.34 -20.52 7.90
N GLY A 297 25.32 -19.99 6.67
CA GLY A 297 26.23 -20.39 5.60
C GLY A 297 27.70 -20.17 5.99
N ILE A 298 28.02 -18.99 6.51
CA ILE A 298 29.37 -18.65 7.01
C ILE A 298 29.77 -19.56 8.17
N LEU A 299 28.86 -19.78 9.13
CA LEU A 299 29.11 -20.65 10.28
C LEU A 299 29.44 -22.08 9.85
N PHE A 300 28.62 -22.66 8.97
CA PHE A 300 28.85 -24.02 8.47
C PHE A 300 30.13 -24.12 7.64
N LEU A 301 30.47 -23.09 6.87
CA LEU A 301 31.73 -23.03 6.14
C LEU A 301 32.93 -23.03 7.09
N ALA A 302 32.89 -22.19 8.12
CA ALA A 302 33.95 -22.13 9.14
C ALA A 302 34.11 -23.47 9.88
N LEU A 303 33.00 -24.13 10.24
CA LEU A 303 33.01 -25.46 10.87
C LEU A 303 33.57 -26.52 9.92
N ALA A 304 33.21 -26.50 8.63
CA ALA A 304 33.75 -27.42 7.64
C ALA A 304 35.27 -27.28 7.51
N LEU A 305 35.77 -26.04 7.40
CA LEU A 305 37.21 -25.74 7.34
C LEU A 305 37.94 -26.15 8.61
N TYR A 306 37.33 -25.94 9.78
CA TYR A 306 37.90 -26.33 11.07
C TYR A 306 38.01 -27.85 11.23
N VAL A 307 36.97 -28.60 10.83
CA VAL A 307 36.99 -30.07 10.86
C VAL A 307 38.05 -30.62 9.90
N GLU A 308 38.18 -30.03 8.72
CA GLU A 308 39.21 -30.38 7.74
C GLU A 308 40.61 -30.09 8.30
N ALA A 309 40.84 -28.91 8.88
CA ALA A 309 42.12 -28.54 9.49
C ALA A 309 42.52 -29.48 10.64
N ARG A 310 41.56 -29.85 11.52
CA ARG A 310 41.81 -30.84 12.59
C ARG A 310 42.00 -32.28 12.07
N GLY A 311 41.52 -32.57 10.87
CA GLY A 311 41.76 -33.84 10.18
C GLY A 311 43.17 -33.98 9.62
N ARG A 312 43.89 -32.87 9.41
CA ARG A 312 45.24 -32.81 8.84
C ARG A 312 46.38 -32.84 9.87
N ARG A 313 46.16 -33.36 11.10
CA ARG A 313 47.27 -33.59 12.03
C ARG A 313 48.33 -34.47 11.33
N PRO A 314 49.64 -34.14 11.40
CA PRO A 314 50.69 -34.96 10.83
C PRO A 314 50.57 -36.38 11.41
N GLY A 315 50.34 -37.37 10.56
CA GLY A 315 50.56 -38.76 10.96
C GLY A 315 52.04 -38.95 11.25
N ASP A 316 52.35 -39.79 12.23
CA ASP A 316 53.71 -40.30 12.49
C ASP A 316 54.42 -40.62 11.17
N PRO A 317 55.74 -40.33 11.05
CA PRO A 317 56.49 -40.69 9.86
C PRO A 317 56.33 -42.19 9.60
N GLU A 318 55.90 -42.49 8.37
CA GLU A 318 55.73 -43.83 7.85
C GLU A 318 56.99 -44.65 8.17
N SER A 319 56.86 -45.76 8.91
CA SER A 319 58.01 -46.60 9.24
C SER A 319 58.64 -47.07 7.92
N THR A 320 59.86 -46.61 7.66
CA THR A 320 60.67 -47.08 6.53
C THR A 320 60.74 -48.59 6.58
N LYS A 321 60.07 -49.26 5.62
CA LYS A 321 60.30 -50.69 5.38
C LYS A 321 61.79 -50.86 5.03
N PRO A 322 62.53 -51.77 5.69
CA PRO A 322 63.90 -52.06 5.29
C PRO A 322 63.92 -52.57 3.83
N PRO A 323 64.93 -52.19 3.03
CA PRO A 323 65.05 -52.69 1.66
C PRO A 323 65.21 -54.21 1.65
N ALA A 324 64.53 -54.87 0.71
CA ALA A 324 64.65 -56.31 0.51
C ALA A 324 66.09 -56.65 0.06
N PRO A 325 66.69 -57.74 0.56
CA PRO A 325 68.05 -58.12 0.18
C PRO A 325 68.10 -58.53 -1.30
N GLU A 326 69.11 -58.03 -2.02
CA GLU A 326 69.39 -58.41 -3.41
C GLU A 326 69.80 -59.89 -3.50
N PRO A 327 69.29 -60.64 -4.49
CA PRO A 327 69.77 -61.98 -4.76
C PRO A 327 71.16 -61.93 -5.41
N VAL A 328 72.12 -62.61 -4.78
CA VAL A 328 73.47 -62.85 -5.31
C VAL A 328 73.36 -63.85 -6.47
N ASN A 329 73.77 -63.43 -7.66
CA ASN A 329 73.92 -64.31 -8.82
C ASN A 329 75.12 -65.27 -8.61
N ALA A 330 74.95 -66.53 -8.99
CA ALA A 330 76.02 -67.51 -9.19
C ALA A 330 75.89 -68.14 -10.57
#